data_AF-A0A8B6HCB9-F1
#
_entry.id   AF-A0A8B6HCB9-F1
#
_cell.length_a   1.000
_cell.length_b   1.000
_cell.length_c   1.000
_cell.angle_alpha   90.00
_cell.angle_beta   90.00
_cell.angle_gamma   90.00
#
_symmetry.space_group_name_H-M   'P 1'
#
loop_
_entity.id
_entity.type
_entity.pdbx_description
1 polymer ?
#
loop_
_entity_poly.entity_id
_entity_poly.type
_entity_poly.pdbx_seq_one_letter_code
_entity_poly.pdbx_strand_id
1 'polypeptide(L)'
;MNASIYRDSKQDKDFRDFIKENNLLIPPSCGKTFTFYHYNGRDTSKIDYVLESKSVISNYLTFIRESTNTSTHDPILTTIPCNIQANEETNSLIENKRINWNKVDKTAYQEEIENKLSTWTDEINLNLTFDNIPDKINELCTIMATSASKCSRSKRSKSKRLKKKPWTPELENMAKINRDHFAKWKAAGRPTDKSNILFQNIQFFFNAKAT
;
A
#
# COMPACT_ATOMS: atom_id res chain seq x y z
N MET A 1 -2.03 6.71 25.27
CA MET A 1 -0.71 7.36 25.08
C MET A 1 0.00 6.62 23.95
N ASN A 2 0.72 7.30 23.05
CA ASN A 2 1.49 6.63 21.98
C ASN A 2 2.77 6.03 22.55
N ALA A 3 3.34 4.99 21.93
CA ALA A 3 4.64 4.43 22.33
C ALA A 3 5.79 5.33 21.84
N SER A 4 6.87 5.42 22.61
CA SER A 4 8.06 6.20 22.29
C SER A 4 9.31 5.45 22.71
N ILE A 5 10.37 5.52 21.90
CA ILE A 5 11.65 4.91 22.28
C ILE A 5 12.41 5.70 23.34
N TYR A 6 12.01 6.95 23.62
CA TYR A 6 12.73 7.90 24.48
C TYR A 6 12.19 8.02 25.91
N ARG A 7 11.07 7.34 26.22
CA ARG A 7 10.42 7.41 27.53
C ARG A 7 10.40 6.03 28.17
N ASP A 8 10.07 5.93 29.46
CA ASP A 8 10.22 4.69 30.23
C ASP A 8 8.91 4.10 30.78
N SER A 9 7.78 4.40 30.13
CA SER A 9 6.54 3.71 30.48
C SER A 9 6.59 2.21 30.11
N LYS A 10 5.70 1.40 30.69
CA LYS A 10 5.58 -0.03 30.32
C LYS A 10 5.41 -0.22 28.81
N GLN A 11 4.54 0.57 28.19
CA GLN A 11 4.30 0.55 26.75
C GLN A 11 5.56 0.89 25.93
N ASP A 12 6.39 1.82 26.41
CA ASP A 12 7.63 2.20 25.74
C ASP A 12 8.68 1.07 25.83
N LYS A 13 8.71 0.34 26.95
CA LYS A 13 9.55 -0.86 27.12
C LYS A 13 9.11 -1.97 26.18
N ASP A 14 7.83 -2.32 26.18
CA ASP A 14 7.27 -3.35 25.30
C ASP A 14 7.57 -3.05 23.81
N PHE A 15 7.51 -1.77 23.41
CA PHE A 15 7.86 -1.36 22.05
C PHE A 15 9.36 -1.52 21.73
N ARG A 16 10.26 -1.19 22.67
CA ARG A 16 11.70 -1.42 22.50
C ARG A 16 12.04 -2.90 22.44
N ASP A 17 11.39 -3.72 23.25
CA ASP A 17 11.57 -5.16 23.27
C ASP A 17 11.11 -5.76 21.92
N PHE A 18 9.96 -5.33 21.40
CA PHE A 18 9.51 -5.71 20.06
C PHE A 18 10.54 -5.41 18.96
N ILE A 19 11.12 -4.20 18.96
CA ILE A 19 12.16 -3.81 17.98
C ILE A 19 13.36 -4.75 18.08
N LYS A 20 13.80 -5.04 19.30
CA LYS A 20 14.96 -5.90 19.57
C LYS A 20 14.72 -7.35 19.16
N GLU A 21 13.59 -7.93 19.56
CA GLU A 21 13.21 -9.32 19.27
C GLU A 21 13.10 -9.59 17.77
N ASN A 22 12.62 -8.60 17.01
CA ASN A 22 12.42 -8.73 15.56
C ASN A 22 13.64 -8.28 14.73
N ASN A 23 14.79 -8.04 15.37
CA ASN A 23 16.02 -7.56 14.71
C ASN A 23 15.80 -6.30 13.84
N LEU A 24 14.89 -5.43 14.28
CA LEU A 24 14.60 -4.17 13.62
C LEU A 24 15.54 -3.07 14.14
N LEU A 25 15.78 -2.08 13.29
CA LEU A 25 16.53 -0.87 13.61
C LEU A 25 15.67 0.36 13.37
N ILE A 26 15.94 1.40 14.14
CA ILE A 26 15.43 2.74 13.89
C ILE A 26 16.54 3.51 13.18
N PRO A 27 16.30 3.97 11.95
CA PRO A 27 17.27 4.73 11.18
C PRO A 27 17.77 5.95 11.97
N PRO A 28 19.08 6.24 11.97
CA PRO A 28 19.66 7.36 12.72
C PRO A 28 19.06 8.73 12.37
N SER A 29 18.61 8.88 11.14
CA SER A 29 17.91 10.05 10.57
C SER A 29 16.51 10.24 11.15
N CYS A 30 15.74 9.17 11.32
CA CYS A 30 14.40 9.19 11.94
C CYS A 30 14.46 9.53 13.44
N GLY A 31 15.60 9.26 14.09
CA GLY A 31 15.78 9.55 15.52
C GLY A 31 16.08 11.02 15.86
N LYS A 32 16.38 11.87 14.86
CA LYS A 32 16.85 13.25 15.13
C LYS A 32 15.74 14.31 15.07
N THR A 33 14.74 14.14 14.20
CA THR A 33 13.66 15.11 13.96
C THR A 33 12.40 14.82 14.78
N PHE A 34 11.72 15.88 15.24
CA PHE A 34 10.38 15.76 15.80
C PHE A 34 9.37 15.50 14.68
N THR A 35 8.39 14.64 14.94
CA THR A 35 7.36 14.29 13.95
C THR A 35 6.00 14.80 14.36
N PHE A 36 5.81 15.11 15.64
CA PHE A 36 4.60 15.70 16.18
C PHE A 36 4.89 17.06 16.81
N TYR A 37 4.04 18.01 16.50
CA TYR A 37 4.04 19.36 17.03
C TYR A 37 2.63 19.67 17.51
N HIS A 38 2.50 19.82 18.82
CA HIS A 38 1.23 20.18 19.42
C HIS A 38 0.78 21.56 18.92
N TYR A 39 -0.53 21.77 18.80
CA TYR A 39 -1.10 23.00 18.21
C TYR A 39 -0.72 24.27 19.00
N ASN A 40 -0.30 24.13 20.26
CA ASN A 40 0.19 25.25 21.08
C ASN A 40 1.61 25.71 20.71
N GLY A 41 2.31 25.00 19.80
CA GLY A 41 3.66 25.31 19.34
C GLY A 41 4.77 25.10 20.38
N ARG A 42 4.44 24.58 21.58
CA ARG A 42 5.39 24.42 22.70
C ARG A 42 5.84 22.98 22.89
N ASP A 43 4.93 22.04 22.63
CA ASP A 43 5.20 20.63 22.85
C ASP A 43 5.52 19.93 21.54
N THR A 44 6.68 19.28 21.47
CA THR A 44 7.10 18.50 20.32
C THR A 44 7.41 17.06 20.75
N SER A 45 7.13 16.10 19.89
CA SER A 45 7.37 14.69 20.20
C SER A 45 7.84 13.89 18.99
N LYS A 46 8.56 12.82 19.28
CA LYS A 46 9.01 11.81 18.31
C LYS A 46 8.17 10.57 18.55
N ILE A 47 7.10 10.43 17.78
CA ILE A 47 6.11 9.37 17.97
C ILE A 47 5.80 8.60 16.70
N ASP A 48 6.32 9.08 15.56
CA ASP A 48 6.24 8.39 14.27
C ASP A 48 7.61 7.79 13.96
N TYR A 49 7.65 6.53 13.54
CA TYR A 49 8.88 5.78 13.31
C TYR A 49 8.81 5.01 11.99
N VAL A 50 9.94 4.90 11.31
CA VAL A 50 10.18 3.89 10.27
C VAL A 50 11.11 2.85 10.88
N LEU A 51 10.74 1.58 10.80
CA LEU A 51 11.56 0.46 11.27
C LEU A 51 12.10 -0.30 10.06
N GLU A 52 13.38 -0.67 10.13
CA GLU A 52 14.04 -1.41 9.06
C GLU A 52 14.67 -2.69 9.59
N SER A 53 14.74 -3.70 8.73
CA SER A 53 15.61 -4.85 8.99
C SER A 53 17.08 -4.41 8.90
N LYS A 54 17.97 -5.03 9.69
CA LYS A 54 19.43 -4.85 9.56
C LYS A 54 19.98 -5.13 8.15
N SER A 55 19.26 -5.91 7.34
CA SER A 55 19.63 -6.26 5.97
C SER A 55 19.24 -5.22 4.92
N VAL A 56 18.44 -4.22 5.28
CA VAL A 56 17.97 -3.16 4.39
C VAL A 56 18.55 -1.84 4.87
N ILE A 57 19.30 -1.15 4.01
CA ILE A 57 19.81 0.19 4.28
C ILE A 57 19.07 1.14 3.34
N SER A 58 18.03 1.80 3.84
CA SER A 58 17.36 2.86 3.05
C SER A 58 18.04 4.20 3.26
N ASN A 59 17.90 5.07 2.26
CA ASN A 59 18.32 6.45 2.37
C ASN A 59 17.17 7.28 2.92
N TYR A 60 17.44 8.04 3.97
CA TYR A 60 16.45 8.89 4.63
C TYR A 60 16.74 10.35 4.40
N LEU A 61 15.72 11.09 4.01
CA LEU A 61 15.81 12.53 3.86
C LEU A 61 15.28 13.19 5.13
N THR A 62 16.09 14.08 5.70
CA THR A 62 15.67 14.92 6.82
C THR A 62 14.65 15.92 6.30
N PHE A 63 13.44 15.91 6.87
CA PHE A 63 12.40 16.85 6.50
C PHE A 63 12.68 18.23 7.11
N ILE A 64 12.66 19.28 6.29
CA ILE A 64 12.54 20.65 6.76
C ILE A 64 11.05 20.97 6.75
N ARG A 65 10.50 21.33 7.91
CA ARG A 65 9.07 21.61 8.04
C ARG A 65 8.63 22.68 7.04
N GLU A 66 7.73 22.32 6.14
CA GLU A 66 7.11 23.28 5.22
C GLU A 66 6.00 24.05 5.94
N SER A 67 5.96 25.38 5.74
CA SER A 67 4.95 26.27 6.34
C SER A 67 3.53 26.00 5.86
N THR A 68 3.37 25.24 4.78
CA THR A 68 2.10 24.83 4.18
C THR A 68 1.50 23.57 4.81
N ASN A 69 2.23 22.85 5.68
CA ASN A 69 1.70 21.67 6.35
C ASN A 69 0.68 22.08 7.44
N THR A 70 -0.60 21.81 7.19
CA THR A 70 -1.70 22.09 8.15
C THR A 70 -1.85 20.99 9.21
N SER A 71 -1.06 19.93 9.15
CA SER A 71 -1.07 18.83 10.11
C SER A 71 -0.23 19.16 11.36
N THR A 72 -0.62 18.61 12.50
CA THR A 72 0.23 18.54 13.70
C THR A 72 1.34 17.51 13.58
N HIS A 73 1.34 16.71 12.51
CA HIS A 73 2.39 15.75 12.20
C HIS A 73 3.16 16.14 10.94
N ASP A 74 4.48 16.06 11.01
CA ASP A 74 5.36 16.14 9.84
C ASP A 74 5.64 14.74 9.27
N PRO A 75 5.65 14.58 7.94
CA PRO A 75 5.89 13.28 7.31
C PRO A 75 7.34 12.83 7.45
N ILE A 76 7.56 11.52 7.48
CA ILE A 76 8.89 10.91 7.35
C ILE A 76 9.06 10.44 5.90
N LEU A 77 10.09 10.95 5.21
CA LEU A 77 10.40 10.56 3.84
C LEU A 77 11.56 9.55 3.82
N THR A 78 11.33 8.41 3.17
CA THR A 78 12.34 7.37 2.95
C THR A 78 12.45 7.01 1.48
N THR A 79 13.67 6.74 1.04
CA THR A 79 13.99 6.23 -0.30
C THR A 79 14.53 4.82 -0.16
N ILE A 80 13.73 3.85 -0.59
CA ILE A 80 14.08 2.43 -0.55
C ILE A 80 14.67 2.05 -1.91
N PRO A 81 15.95 1.64 -1.99
CA PRO A 81 16.50 1.11 -3.23
C PRO A 81 15.80 -0.21 -3.55
N CYS A 82 15.16 -0.28 -4.71
CA CYS A 82 14.56 -1.52 -5.20
C CYS A 82 15.25 -1.93 -6.50
N ASN A 83 15.70 -3.19 -6.54
CA ASN A 83 16.16 -3.79 -7.78
C ASN A 83 14.96 -4.46 -8.43
N ILE A 84 14.28 -3.74 -9.32
CA ILE A 84 13.14 -4.28 -10.06
C ILE A 84 13.73 -5.05 -11.23
N GLN A 85 13.93 -6.35 -11.03
CA GLN A 85 14.15 -7.25 -12.17
C GLN A 85 12.84 -7.34 -12.92
N ALA A 86 12.77 -6.65 -14.06
CA ALA A 86 11.75 -6.92 -15.05
C ALA A 86 12.04 -8.32 -15.58
N ASN A 87 11.30 -9.32 -15.11
CA ASN A 87 11.22 -10.57 -15.84
C ASN A 87 10.68 -10.20 -17.23
N GLU A 88 11.44 -10.54 -18.26
CA GLU A 88 11.03 -10.36 -19.65
C GLU A 88 9.59 -10.87 -19.81
N GLU A 89 8.77 -10.04 -20.44
CA GLU A 89 7.33 -10.21 -20.57
C GLU A 89 6.96 -11.64 -21.02
N THR A 90 6.50 -12.46 -20.09
CA THR A 90 5.37 -13.31 -20.44
C THR A 90 4.18 -12.36 -20.60
N ASN A 91 3.77 -12.17 -21.85
CA ASN A 91 2.72 -11.26 -22.32
C ASN A 91 1.31 -11.49 -21.71
N SER A 92 1.20 -12.18 -20.58
CA SER A 92 0.03 -12.13 -19.73
C SER A 92 0.28 -11.09 -18.64
N LEU A 93 -0.18 -9.85 -18.89
CA LEU A 93 -0.63 -8.99 -17.79
C LEU A 93 -1.66 -9.80 -17.00
N ILE A 94 -1.20 -10.51 -15.96
CA ILE A 94 -2.09 -11.08 -14.96
C ILE A 94 -2.67 -9.86 -14.26
N GLU A 95 -3.78 -9.36 -14.79
CA GLU A 95 -4.64 -8.43 -14.09
C GLU A 95 -5.08 -9.15 -12.82
N ASN A 96 -4.31 -8.99 -11.75
CA ASN A 96 -4.70 -9.35 -10.41
C ASN A 96 -5.87 -8.44 -10.04
N LYS A 97 -7.06 -8.79 -10.54
CA LYS A 97 -8.30 -8.11 -10.23
C LYS A 97 -8.51 -8.24 -8.75
N ARG A 98 -8.34 -7.13 -8.04
CA ARG A 98 -8.54 -7.06 -6.59
C ARG A 98 -9.90 -7.66 -6.25
N ILE A 99 -9.90 -8.79 -5.55
CA ILE A 99 -11.10 -9.48 -5.10
C ILE A 99 -11.79 -8.62 -4.04
N ASN A 100 -13.07 -8.32 -4.24
CA ASN A 100 -13.87 -7.64 -3.25
C ASN A 100 -14.56 -8.67 -2.35
N TRP A 101 -13.86 -9.12 -1.31
CA TRP A 101 -14.32 -10.14 -0.36
C TRP A 101 -15.69 -9.84 0.27
N ASN A 102 -16.08 -8.57 0.38
CA ASN A 102 -17.40 -8.18 0.90
C ASN A 102 -18.57 -8.55 -0.05
N LYS A 103 -18.27 -8.86 -1.32
CA LYS A 103 -19.25 -9.27 -2.33
C LYS A 103 -19.24 -10.78 -2.61
N VAL A 104 -18.25 -11.49 -2.09
CA VAL A 104 -18.11 -12.93 -2.26
C VAL A 104 -19.03 -13.61 -1.26
N ASP A 105 -19.82 -14.56 -1.74
CA ASP A 105 -20.57 -15.46 -0.89
C ASP A 105 -19.62 -16.49 -0.27
N LYS A 106 -19.43 -16.45 1.05
CA LYS A 106 -18.40 -17.23 1.74
C LYS A 106 -18.68 -18.73 1.70
N THR A 107 -19.94 -19.13 1.85
CA THR A 107 -20.31 -20.55 1.87
C THR A 107 -20.17 -21.16 0.48
N ALA A 108 -20.70 -20.46 -0.55
CA ALA A 108 -20.56 -20.90 -1.94
C ALA A 108 -19.09 -20.92 -2.40
N TYR A 109 -18.28 -19.96 -1.94
CA TYR A 109 -16.85 -19.94 -2.23
C TYR A 109 -16.13 -21.13 -1.60
N GLN A 110 -16.45 -21.46 -0.35
CA GLN A 110 -15.84 -22.59 0.34
C GLN A 110 -16.18 -23.91 -0.37
N GLU A 111 -17.44 -24.13 -0.71
CA GLU A 111 -17.88 -25.31 -1.47
C GLU A 111 -17.19 -25.40 -2.84
N GLU A 112 -17.04 -24.29 -3.56
CA GLU A 112 -16.38 -24.30 -4.87
C GLU A 112 -14.87 -24.56 -4.77
N ILE A 113 -14.21 -24.04 -3.73
CA ILE A 113 -12.79 -24.30 -3.46
C ILE A 113 -12.58 -25.76 -3.08
N GLU A 114 -13.38 -26.31 -2.17
CA GLU A 114 -13.28 -27.71 -1.75
C GLU A 114 -13.45 -28.67 -2.95
N ASN A 115 -14.40 -28.40 -3.84
CA ASN A 115 -14.61 -29.19 -5.05
C ASN A 115 -13.46 -29.10 -6.07
N LYS A 116 -12.88 -27.91 -6.26
CA LYS A 116 -11.74 -27.74 -7.19
C LYS A 116 -10.45 -28.29 -6.61
N LEU A 117 -10.22 -28.13 -5.31
CA LEU A 117 -9.03 -28.64 -4.65
C LEU A 117 -9.04 -30.15 -4.51
N SER A 118 -10.19 -30.80 -4.29
CA SER A 118 -10.25 -32.27 -4.29
C SER A 118 -9.79 -32.84 -5.63
N THR A 119 -10.31 -32.30 -6.74
CA THR A 119 -9.91 -32.68 -8.10
C THR A 119 -8.42 -32.41 -8.37
N TRP A 120 -7.91 -31.27 -7.92
CA TRP A 120 -6.52 -30.84 -8.14
C TRP A 120 -5.49 -31.56 -7.27
N THR A 121 -5.88 -31.97 -6.05
CA THR A 121 -5.02 -32.70 -5.10
C THR A 121 -4.69 -34.10 -5.61
N ASP A 122 -5.64 -34.75 -6.28
CA ASP A 122 -5.44 -36.06 -6.91
C ASP A 122 -4.43 -35.99 -8.07
N GLU A 123 -4.34 -34.85 -8.76
CA GLU A 123 -3.39 -34.62 -9.86
C GLU A 123 -1.98 -34.23 -9.38
N ILE A 124 -1.84 -33.56 -8.24
CA ILE A 124 -0.56 -33.04 -7.76
C ILE A 124 0.30 -34.05 -7.04
N ASN A 125 -0.31 -34.91 -6.23
CA ASN A 125 0.44 -35.87 -5.43
C ASN A 125 1.25 -36.86 -6.28
N LEU A 126 1.01 -36.90 -7.59
CA LEU A 126 1.72 -37.75 -8.54
C LEU A 126 2.95 -37.09 -9.19
N ASN A 127 3.09 -35.76 -9.20
CA ASN A 127 4.04 -35.08 -10.10
C ASN A 127 4.71 -33.80 -9.55
N LEU A 128 4.75 -33.56 -8.24
CA LEU A 128 5.41 -32.36 -7.72
C LEU A 128 6.95 -32.45 -7.85
N THR A 129 7.56 -31.51 -8.56
CA THR A 129 9.04 -31.39 -8.71
C THR A 129 9.46 -29.96 -8.40
N PHE A 130 10.72 -29.74 -8.02
CA PHE A 130 11.19 -28.39 -7.65
C PHE A 130 10.96 -27.35 -8.76
N ASP A 131 11.10 -27.79 -10.02
CA ASP A 131 10.97 -26.94 -11.20
C ASP A 131 9.51 -26.55 -11.52
N ASN A 132 8.53 -27.33 -11.07
CA ASN A 132 7.11 -27.08 -11.36
C ASN A 132 6.32 -26.46 -10.19
N ILE A 133 6.96 -26.25 -9.03
CA ILE A 133 6.36 -25.56 -7.88
C ILE A 133 5.79 -24.18 -8.26
N PRO A 134 6.51 -23.31 -8.98
CA PRO A 134 5.98 -21.99 -9.35
C PRO A 134 4.69 -22.09 -10.17
N ASP A 135 4.63 -23.02 -11.12
CA ASP A 135 3.46 -23.22 -11.98
C ASP A 135 2.26 -23.74 -11.18
N LYS A 136 2.50 -24.66 -10.23
CA LYS A 136 1.45 -25.16 -9.34
C LYS A 136 0.94 -24.10 -8.37
N ILE A 137 1.80 -23.21 -7.88
CA ILE A 137 1.37 -22.05 -7.09
C ILE A 137 0.47 -21.13 -7.94
N ASN A 138 0.85 -20.85 -9.19
CA ASN A 138 0.06 -20.02 -10.10
C ASN A 138 -1.31 -20.63 -10.41
N GLU A 139 -1.36 -21.96 -10.59
CA GLU A 139 -2.60 -22.70 -10.80
C GLU A 139 -3.53 -22.59 -9.60
N LEU A 140 -2.99 -22.76 -8.38
CA LEU A 140 -3.74 -22.57 -7.13
C LEU A 140 -4.29 -21.14 -7.00
N CYS A 141 -3.45 -20.13 -7.27
CA CYS A 141 -3.88 -18.73 -7.26
C CYS A 141 -5.01 -18.48 -8.26
N THR A 142 -4.96 -19.13 -9.43
CA THR A 142 -6.00 -19.05 -10.47
C THR A 142 -7.30 -19.71 -10.01
N ILE A 143 -7.23 -20.88 -9.37
CA ILE A 143 -8.39 -21.55 -8.76
C ILE A 143 -9.08 -20.63 -7.75
N MET A 144 -8.30 -20.04 -6.85
CA MET A 144 -8.82 -19.11 -5.83
C MET A 144 -9.47 -17.87 -6.45
N ALA A 145 -8.80 -17.24 -7.43
CA ALA A 145 -9.30 -16.03 -8.07
C ALA A 145 -10.58 -16.27 -8.90
N THR A 146 -10.64 -17.39 -9.63
CA THR A 146 -11.82 -17.74 -10.44
C THR A 146 -13.02 -18.08 -9.58
N SER A 147 -12.84 -18.86 -8.50
CA SER A 147 -13.92 -19.18 -7.56
C SER A 147 -14.44 -17.92 -6.86
N ALA A 148 -13.55 -17.02 -6.41
CA ALA A 148 -13.97 -15.77 -5.80
C ALA A 148 -14.77 -14.88 -6.77
N SER A 149 -14.40 -14.88 -8.06
CA SER A 149 -15.11 -14.15 -9.10
C SER A 149 -16.50 -14.74 -9.37
N LYS A 150 -16.62 -16.07 -9.44
CA LYS A 150 -17.89 -16.78 -9.68
C LYS A 150 -18.87 -16.64 -8.50
N CYS A 151 -18.35 -16.70 -7.27
CA CYS A 151 -19.13 -16.50 -6.05
C CYS A 151 -19.38 -15.02 -5.73
N SER A 152 -18.88 -14.10 -6.56
CA SER A 152 -19.16 -12.68 -6.37
C SER A 152 -20.60 -12.39 -6.80
N ARG A 153 -21.45 -12.01 -5.83
CA ARG A 153 -22.81 -11.59 -6.15
C ARG A 153 -22.72 -10.25 -6.90
N SER A 154 -23.28 -10.19 -8.12
CA SER A 154 -23.59 -8.93 -8.81
C SER A 154 -24.68 -8.18 -8.06
N LYS A 155 -24.35 -7.65 -6.87
CA LYS A 155 -25.18 -6.64 -6.24
C LYS A 155 -24.97 -5.36 -7.02
N ARG A 156 -25.84 -5.10 -7.99
CA ARG A 156 -26.26 -3.73 -8.33
C ARG A 156 -26.98 -3.16 -7.09
N SER A 157 -26.25 -2.93 -6.00
CA SER A 157 -26.78 -2.05 -4.98
C SER A 157 -26.63 -0.64 -5.52
N LYS A 158 -27.70 -0.13 -6.12
CA LYS A 158 -27.93 1.32 -6.12
C LYS A 158 -28.20 1.70 -4.67
N SER A 159 -27.19 1.64 -3.79
CA SER A 159 -27.31 2.35 -2.53
C SER A 159 -27.33 3.82 -2.93
N LYS A 160 -28.49 4.46 -2.76
CA LYS A 160 -28.57 5.92 -2.76
C LYS A 160 -27.62 6.34 -1.64
N ARG A 161 -26.36 6.65 -1.98
CA ARG A 161 -25.45 7.31 -1.05
C ARG A 161 -26.17 8.56 -0.59
N LEU A 162 -26.63 8.58 0.66
CA LEU A 162 -27.09 9.80 1.30
C LEU A 162 -25.93 10.78 1.17
N LYS A 163 -26.12 11.83 0.36
CA LYS A 163 -25.15 12.92 0.27
C LYS A 163 -25.05 13.51 1.67
N LYS A 164 -23.98 13.21 2.39
CA LYS A 164 -23.68 13.88 3.65
C LYS A 164 -23.57 15.37 3.32
N LYS A 165 -24.47 16.19 3.87
CA LYS A 165 -24.39 17.64 3.71
C LYS A 165 -23.06 18.09 4.35
N PRO A 166 -22.27 18.95 3.68
CA PRO A 166 -21.09 19.54 4.29
C PRO A 166 -21.50 20.28 5.58
N TRP A 167 -20.65 20.20 6.61
CA TRP A 167 -20.98 20.68 7.96
C TRP A 167 -21.01 22.21 8.04
N THR A 168 -20.30 22.91 7.16
CA THR A 168 -20.30 24.37 7.06
C THR A 168 -20.16 24.84 5.60
N PRO A 169 -20.56 26.08 5.27
CA PRO A 169 -20.40 26.67 3.93
C PRO A 169 -18.95 26.71 3.43
N GLU A 170 -17.97 26.90 4.33
CA GLU A 170 -16.55 26.93 4.00
C GLU A 170 -16.05 25.57 3.53
N LEU A 171 -16.48 24.49 4.20
CA LEU A 171 -16.16 23.11 3.80
C LEU A 171 -16.82 22.75 2.47
N GLU A 172 -18.01 23.27 2.19
CA GLU A 172 -18.66 23.10 0.88
C GLU A 172 -17.86 23.78 -0.24
N ASN A 173 -17.38 25.00 0.02
CA ASN A 173 -16.57 25.77 -0.92
C ASN A 173 -15.22 25.09 -1.19
N MET A 174 -14.52 24.65 -0.14
CA MET A 174 -13.27 23.89 -0.27
C MET A 174 -13.45 22.56 -1.01
N ALA A 175 -14.55 21.84 -0.75
CA ALA A 175 -14.87 20.61 -1.46
C ALA A 175 -15.18 20.86 -2.95
N LYS A 176 -15.70 22.04 -3.31
CA LYS A 176 -15.91 22.46 -4.70
C LYS A 176 -14.58 22.76 -5.37
N ILE A 177 -13.73 23.58 -4.74
CA ILE A 177 -12.38 23.91 -5.23
C ILE A 177 -11.56 22.64 -5.48
N ASN A 178 -11.55 21.69 -4.53
CA ASN A 178 -10.82 20.43 -4.68
C ASN A 178 -11.34 19.56 -5.83
N ARG A 179 -12.67 19.54 -6.07
CA ARG A 179 -13.25 18.83 -7.22
C ARG A 179 -12.82 19.46 -8.54
N ASP A 180 -12.79 20.78 -8.61
CA ASP A 180 -12.37 21.52 -9.79
C ASP A 180 -10.87 21.32 -10.06
N HIS A 181 -10.04 21.34 -9.01
CA HIS A 181 -8.60 21.03 -9.11
C HIS A 181 -8.36 19.60 -9.60
N PHE A 182 -9.10 18.63 -9.06
CA PHE A 182 -9.03 17.24 -9.50
C PHE A 182 -9.49 17.07 -10.96
N ALA A 183 -10.54 17.78 -11.38
CA ALA A 183 -11.02 17.76 -12.75
C ALA A 183 -9.98 18.35 -13.72
N LYS A 184 -9.37 19.48 -13.36
CA LYS A 184 -8.26 20.09 -14.11
C LYS A 184 -7.05 19.15 -14.20
N TRP A 185 -6.66 18.54 -13.08
CA TRP A 185 -5.59 17.54 -13.04
C TRP A 185 -5.89 16.32 -13.90
N LYS A 186 -7.13 15.82 -13.88
CA LYS A 186 -7.57 14.69 -14.72
C LYS A 186 -7.58 15.06 -16.21
N ALA A 187 -7.99 16.28 -16.55
CA ALA A 187 -8.03 16.78 -17.93
C ALA A 187 -6.63 17.04 -18.49
N ALA A 188 -5.66 17.40 -17.64
CA ALA A 188 -4.25 17.58 -18.01
C ALA A 188 -3.51 16.25 -18.28
N GLY A 189 -4.23 15.13 -18.38
CA GLY A 189 -3.67 13.80 -18.49
C GLY A 189 -3.24 13.28 -17.12
N ARG A 190 -3.70 12.08 -16.75
CA ARG A 190 -3.18 11.43 -15.54
C ARG A 190 -1.71 11.09 -15.77
N PRO A 191 -0.84 11.14 -14.75
CA PRO A 191 0.53 10.65 -14.87
C PRO A 191 0.62 9.17 -15.26
N THR A 192 -0.47 8.41 -15.19
CA THR A 192 -0.53 7.00 -15.63
C THR A 192 -1.00 6.84 -17.08
N ASP A 193 -1.32 7.93 -17.77
CA ASP A 193 -1.80 7.91 -19.15
C ASP A 193 -0.59 7.88 -20.10
N LYS A 194 -0.52 6.87 -20.98
CA LYS A 194 0.65 6.63 -21.87
C LYS A 194 0.94 7.79 -22.83
N SER A 195 -0.07 8.62 -23.06
CA SER A 195 -0.01 9.82 -23.89
C SER A 195 0.52 11.06 -23.16
N ASN A 196 0.68 10.99 -21.84
CA ASN A 196 1.12 12.13 -21.03
C ASN A 196 2.64 12.31 -21.11
N ILE A 197 3.10 13.50 -21.49
CA ILE A 197 4.52 13.87 -21.57
C ILE A 197 5.25 13.63 -20.24
N LEU A 198 4.59 13.85 -19.09
CA LEU A 198 5.18 13.55 -17.78
C LEU A 198 5.41 12.04 -17.58
N PHE A 199 4.53 11.19 -18.09
CA PHE A 199 4.71 9.72 -18.04
C PHE A 199 5.81 9.25 -18.99
N GLN A 200 5.87 9.82 -20.20
CA GLN A 200 6.92 9.52 -21.18
C GLN A 200 8.31 9.96 -20.68
N ASN A 201 8.40 11.12 -20.03
CA ASN A 201 9.65 11.56 -19.40
C ASN A 201 10.06 10.66 -18.24
N ILE A 202 9.12 10.18 -17.42
CA ILE A 202 9.41 9.19 -16.37
C ILE A 202 9.96 7.90 -16.99
N GLN A 203 9.38 7.38 -18.08
CA GLN A 203 9.95 6.21 -18.79
C GLN A 203 11.35 6.47 -19.37
N PHE A 204 11.60 7.67 -19.89
CA PHE A 204 12.91 8.04 -20.44
C PHE A 204 14.02 8.02 -19.39
N PHE A 205 13.73 8.45 -18.15
CA PHE A 205 14.67 8.39 -17.04
C PHE A 205 14.99 6.95 -16.57
N PHE A 206 14.09 5.99 -16.80
CA PHE A 206 14.36 4.59 -16.49
C PHE A 206 15.16 3.89 -17.60
N ASN A 207 14.97 4.26 -18.86
CA ASN A 207 15.70 3.68 -19.99
C ASN A 207 17.12 4.25 -20.16
N ALA A 208 17.37 5.50 -19.76
CA ALA A 208 18.68 6.14 -19.88
C ALA A 208 19.74 5.64 -18.88
N LYS A 209 19.41 4.67 -18.01
CA LYS A 209 20.36 4.01 -17.09
C LYS A 209 20.74 2.58 -17.52
N ALA A 210 20.32 2.15 -18.71
CA ALA A 210 20.62 0.83 -19.28
C ALA A 210 21.79 0.85 -20.31
N THR A 211 22.57 1.94 -20.36
CA THR A 211 23.84 2.06 -21.10
C THR A 211 24.91 2.62 -20.18
#